data_AF-A0A2T0VA40-F1
#
_entry.id   AF-A0A2T0VA40-F1
#
_cell.length_a   1.000
_cell.length_b   1.000
_cell.length_c   1.000
_cell.angle_alpha   90.00
_cell.angle_beta   90.00
_cell.angle_gamma   90.00
#
_symmetry.space_group_name_H-M   'P 1'
#
loop_
_entity.id
_entity.type
_entity.pdbx_description
1 polymer ?
#
loop_
_entity_poly.entity_id
_entity_poly.type
_entity_poly.pdbx_seq_one_letter_code
_entity_poly.pdbx_strand_id
1 'polypeptide(L)'
;MVIVVDPYSGAYADALPPSEWETITDTQSFTVVDALHTPISYDPYTITEPPPPPPPAPSPASGKPDPGSAKAIALEMVTAKGWDANQYDCLVSLWTKESGWNHLAENKSSGAYGIPQSYPGNKMASAGADWKTNPATQIRWGIGYIAGRYSTPCGAWTNSQAKGSY
;
A
#
# COMPACT_ATOMS: atom_id res chain seq x y z
N MET A 1 -12.57 -2.06 52.12
CA MET A 1 -12.05 -2.78 50.94
C MET A 1 -13.21 -2.95 49.99
N VAL A 2 -13.34 -2.05 49.01
CA VAL A 2 -14.43 -2.04 48.03
C VAL A 2 -13.84 -2.55 46.74
N ILE A 3 -14.23 -3.75 46.34
CA ILE A 3 -13.89 -4.34 45.06
C ILE A 3 -14.98 -3.94 44.06
N VAL A 4 -14.60 -3.10 43.10
CA VAL A 4 -15.43 -2.77 41.93
C VAL A 4 -15.40 -4.01 41.04
N VAL A 5 -16.57 -4.63 40.87
CA VAL A 5 -16.80 -5.76 39.97
C VAL A 5 -17.20 -5.19 38.61
N ASP A 6 -16.35 -5.42 37.60
CA ASP A 6 -16.57 -5.10 36.20
C ASP A 6 -17.66 -6.01 35.59
N PRO A 7 -18.66 -5.51 34.83
CA PRO A 7 -19.81 -6.29 34.42
C PRO A 7 -19.80 -6.75 32.95
N TYR A 8 -18.66 -7.12 32.36
CA TYR A 8 -18.67 -7.73 31.01
C TYR A 8 -17.91 -9.06 30.94
N SER A 9 -18.62 -10.16 31.17
CA SER A 9 -18.21 -11.49 30.67
C SER A 9 -19.41 -12.43 30.53
N GLY A 10 -19.87 -12.55 29.29
CA GLY A 10 -20.26 -13.79 28.62
C GLY A 10 -21.32 -14.68 29.26
N ALA A 11 -22.53 -14.67 28.68
CA ALA A 11 -23.42 -15.82 28.71
C ALA A 11 -23.78 -16.21 27.27
N TYR A 12 -23.29 -17.39 26.88
CA TYR A 12 -23.60 -18.10 25.65
C TYR A 12 -25.03 -18.64 25.76
N ALA A 13 -25.85 -18.47 24.72
CA ALA A 13 -27.17 -19.04 24.65
C ALA A 13 -27.07 -20.53 24.26
N ASP A 14 -27.60 -21.42 25.10
CA ASP A 14 -27.90 -22.80 24.74
C ASP A 14 -29.41 -22.91 24.50
N ALA A 15 -29.81 -23.44 23.35
CA ALA A 15 -31.20 -23.54 22.92
C ALA A 15 -31.74 -24.93 23.24
N LEU A 16 -32.68 -25.00 24.20
CA LEU A 16 -33.53 -26.18 24.40
C LEU A 16 -34.99 -25.79 24.12
N PRO A 17 -35.75 -26.57 23.33
CA PRO A 17 -37.14 -26.24 23.02
C PRO A 17 -38.06 -26.59 24.20
N PRO A 18 -39.03 -25.73 24.55
CA PRO A 18 -40.03 -26.09 25.55
C PRO A 18 -41.10 -26.99 24.91
N SER A 19 -41.30 -28.15 25.52
CA SER A 19 -42.50 -28.94 25.38
C SER A 19 -43.47 -28.57 26.50
N GLU A 20 -44.75 -28.44 26.16
CA GLU A 20 -45.91 -28.79 27.01
C GLU A 20 -46.60 -27.66 27.80
N TRP A 21 -47.67 -27.14 27.17
CA TRP A 21 -49.00 -26.79 27.70
C TRP A 21 -49.13 -25.91 28.95
N GLU A 22 -49.57 -24.65 28.76
CA GLU A 22 -50.81 -24.14 29.36
C GLU A 22 -51.40 -23.00 28.51
N THR A 23 -52.68 -23.15 28.17
CA THR A 23 -53.47 -22.19 27.39
C THR A 23 -54.21 -21.27 28.34
N ILE A 24 -53.97 -19.96 28.28
CA ILE A 24 -54.88 -18.95 28.83
C ILE A 24 -55.11 -17.86 27.79
N THR A 25 -56.32 -17.89 27.24
CA THR A 25 -56.98 -16.85 26.42
C THR A 25 -57.26 -15.60 27.25
N ASP A 26 -56.72 -14.48 26.81
CA ASP A 26 -57.42 -13.26 26.37
C ASP A 26 -56.36 -12.15 26.35
N THR A 27 -55.91 -11.77 25.16
CA THR A 27 -54.98 -10.66 25.03
C THR A 27 -55.51 -9.75 23.96
N GLN A 28 -55.94 -8.59 24.42
CA GLN A 28 -56.33 -7.46 23.59
C GLN A 28 -55.34 -7.30 22.43
N SER A 29 -55.87 -7.30 21.22
CA SER A 29 -55.09 -6.96 20.04
C SER A 29 -54.66 -5.49 20.14
N PHE A 30 -53.41 -5.25 20.52
CA PHE A 30 -52.76 -3.95 20.37
C PHE A 30 -52.00 -3.95 19.03
N THR A 31 -52.52 -3.23 18.04
CA THR A 31 -51.72 -2.89 16.87
C THR A 31 -50.67 -1.87 17.31
N VAL A 32 -49.40 -2.27 17.31
CA VAL A 32 -48.28 -1.33 17.37
C VAL A 32 -48.29 -0.57 16.04
N VAL A 33 -48.95 0.59 16.04
CA VAL A 33 -48.71 1.61 15.04
C VAL A 33 -47.38 2.26 15.37
N ASP A 34 -46.50 2.27 14.37
CA ASP A 34 -45.24 3.01 14.36
C ASP A 34 -44.12 2.45 15.24
N ALA A 35 -43.25 1.66 14.63
CA ALA A 35 -41.90 1.46 15.15
C ALA A 35 -41.18 2.80 15.05
N LEU A 36 -40.95 3.47 16.19
CA LEU A 36 -40.09 4.65 16.25
C LEU A 36 -38.67 4.25 15.83
N HIS A 37 -38.40 4.43 14.53
CA HIS A 37 -37.07 4.38 13.95
C HIS A 37 -36.30 5.57 14.53
N THR A 38 -35.39 5.35 15.46
CA THR A 38 -34.39 6.36 15.81
C THR A 38 -33.34 6.33 14.71
N PRO A 39 -33.30 7.29 13.77
CA PRO A 39 -32.23 7.30 12.78
C PRO A 39 -30.91 7.54 13.51
N ILE A 40 -29.99 6.58 13.43
CA ILE A 40 -28.60 6.84 13.80
C ILE A 40 -28.06 7.79 12.72
N SER A 41 -27.98 9.07 13.06
CA SER A 41 -27.38 10.10 12.23
C SER A 41 -25.87 10.07 12.46
N TYR A 42 -25.12 9.56 11.49
CA TYR A 42 -23.67 9.75 11.45
C TYR A 42 -23.38 11.16 10.97
N ASP A 43 -22.51 11.89 11.67
CA ASP A 43 -21.99 13.16 11.17
C ASP A 43 -21.35 12.94 9.79
N PRO A 44 -21.64 13.78 8.79
CA PRO A 44 -21.03 13.65 7.48
C PRO A 44 -19.54 14.03 7.59
N TYR A 45 -18.66 13.04 7.67
CA TYR A 45 -17.24 13.27 7.43
C TYR A 45 -16.99 13.26 5.93
N THR A 46 -16.65 14.43 5.40
CA THR A 46 -16.16 14.56 4.04
C THR A 46 -14.77 13.92 3.98
N ILE A 47 -14.66 12.79 3.28
CA ILE A 47 -13.36 12.26 2.83
C ILE A 47 -12.90 13.19 1.72
N THR A 48 -12.07 14.19 2.06
CA THR A 48 -11.36 14.96 1.05
C THR A 48 -10.22 14.09 0.52
N GLU A 49 -10.35 13.61 -0.72
CA GLU A 49 -9.21 13.04 -1.43
C GLU A 49 -8.11 14.13 -1.50
N PRO A 50 -6.87 13.83 -1.08
CA PRO A 50 -5.79 14.78 -1.24
C PRO A 50 -5.70 15.20 -2.72
N PRO A 51 -5.40 16.49 -2.99
CA PRO A 51 -5.37 16.99 -4.36
C PRO A 51 -4.44 16.12 -5.21
N PRO A 52 -4.79 15.85 -6.48
CA PRO A 52 -3.99 15.02 -7.34
C PRO A 52 -2.56 15.59 -7.35
N PRO A 53 -1.53 14.73 -7.27
CA PRO A 53 -0.15 15.20 -7.27
C PRO A 53 0.09 16.07 -8.52
N PRO A 54 0.92 17.11 -8.41
CA PRO A 54 1.26 17.94 -9.56
C PRO A 54 1.71 17.05 -10.72
N PRO A 55 1.41 17.43 -11.97
CA PRO A 55 1.81 16.65 -13.13
C PRO A 55 3.31 16.36 -13.03
N PRO A 56 3.70 15.09 -13.23
CA PRO A 56 5.08 14.72 -13.02
C PRO A 56 5.99 15.51 -13.95
N ALA A 57 7.15 15.87 -13.43
CA ALA A 57 8.14 16.54 -14.24
C ALA A 57 8.54 15.66 -15.44
N PRO A 58 8.70 16.26 -16.64
CA PRO A 58 8.92 15.51 -17.87
C PRO A 58 10.18 14.64 -17.76
N SER A 59 10.09 13.41 -18.24
CA SER A 59 11.24 12.50 -18.42
C SER A 59 11.45 12.23 -19.90
N PRO A 60 12.70 12.14 -20.38
CA PRO A 60 12.96 11.70 -21.75
C PRO A 60 12.44 10.28 -21.98
N ALA A 61 11.96 10.02 -23.20
CA ALA A 61 11.54 8.69 -23.61
C ALA A 61 12.74 7.73 -23.58
N SER A 62 12.56 6.55 -22.97
CA SER A 62 13.64 5.61 -22.67
C SER A 62 13.89 4.58 -23.76
N GLY A 63 13.00 4.52 -24.76
CA GLY A 63 13.05 3.53 -25.82
C GLY A 63 12.82 2.10 -25.32
N LYS A 64 12.90 1.14 -26.25
CA LYS A 64 12.81 -0.29 -25.91
C LYS A 64 14.15 -0.76 -25.32
N PRO A 65 14.17 -1.36 -24.12
CA PRO A 65 15.39 -1.89 -23.54
C PRO A 65 15.88 -3.15 -24.24
N ASP A 66 17.19 -3.41 -24.15
CA ASP A 66 17.78 -4.65 -24.64
C ASP A 66 17.24 -5.86 -23.86
N PRO A 67 16.88 -6.98 -24.51
CA PRO A 67 16.43 -8.19 -23.84
C PRO A 67 17.43 -8.69 -22.80
N GLY A 68 16.96 -9.08 -21.62
CA GLY A 68 17.80 -9.56 -20.52
C GLY A 68 18.54 -8.46 -19.72
N SER A 69 18.42 -7.20 -20.11
CA SER A 69 18.96 -6.08 -19.32
C SER A 69 18.13 -5.83 -18.05
N ALA A 70 18.74 -5.17 -17.06
CA ALA A 70 18.04 -4.70 -15.87
C ALA A 70 16.84 -3.79 -16.23
N LYS A 71 16.97 -2.99 -17.30
CA LYS A 71 15.90 -2.15 -17.83
C LYS A 71 14.72 -2.97 -18.36
N ALA A 72 14.98 -4.09 -19.04
CA ALA A 72 13.92 -4.99 -19.52
C ALA A 72 13.16 -5.63 -18.35
N ILE A 73 13.87 -6.10 -17.31
CA ILE A 73 13.25 -6.63 -16.09
C ILE A 73 12.36 -5.57 -15.43
N ALA A 74 12.85 -4.33 -15.34
CA ALA A 74 12.08 -3.23 -14.78
C ALA A 74 10.83 -2.92 -15.62
N LEU A 75 10.93 -2.93 -16.95
CA LEU A 75 9.78 -2.74 -17.85
C LEU A 75 8.69 -3.78 -17.56
N GLU A 76 9.05 -5.06 -17.51
CA GLU A 76 8.11 -6.14 -17.18
C GLU A 76 7.43 -5.93 -15.82
N MET A 77 8.20 -5.58 -14.79
CA MET A 77 7.66 -5.36 -13.44
C MET A 77 6.81 -4.08 -13.32
N VAL A 78 7.17 -3.01 -14.04
CA VAL A 78 6.37 -1.77 -14.12
C VAL A 78 5.04 -2.05 -14.80
N THR A 79 5.05 -2.75 -15.93
CA THR A 79 3.82 -3.15 -16.62
C THR A 79 2.96 -4.09 -15.76
N ALA A 80 3.57 -5.06 -15.07
CA ALA A 80 2.87 -5.95 -14.15
C ALA A 80 2.24 -5.20 -12.95
N LYS A 81 2.78 -4.03 -12.59
CA LYS A 81 2.21 -3.15 -11.57
C LYS A 81 0.99 -2.34 -12.06
N GLY A 82 0.70 -2.38 -13.36
CA GLY A 82 -0.34 -1.56 -13.99
C GLY A 82 0.11 -0.14 -14.32
N TRP A 83 1.42 0.12 -14.30
CA TRP A 83 1.99 1.41 -14.69
C TRP A 83 2.28 1.45 -16.18
N ASP A 84 2.05 2.61 -16.79
CA ASP A 84 2.22 2.83 -18.22
C ASP A 84 3.70 3.11 -18.63
N ALA A 85 3.91 3.31 -19.93
CA ALA A 85 5.22 3.63 -20.48
C ALA A 85 5.82 4.95 -19.95
N ASN A 86 4.99 5.94 -19.61
CA ASN A 86 5.50 7.20 -19.05
C ASN A 86 6.09 6.97 -17.66
N GLN A 87 5.46 6.10 -16.85
CA GLN A 87 6.02 5.70 -15.56
C GLN A 87 7.35 4.96 -15.72
N TYR A 88 7.46 4.10 -16.73
CA TYR A 88 8.71 3.45 -17.05
C TYR A 88 9.80 4.48 -17.43
N ASP A 89 9.47 5.49 -18.24
CA ASP A 89 10.42 6.53 -18.63
C ASP A 89 10.95 7.35 -17.44
N CYS A 90 10.06 7.68 -16.50
CA CYS A 90 10.44 8.29 -15.23
C CYS A 90 11.34 7.38 -14.39
N LEU A 91 11.05 6.07 -14.32
CA LEU A 91 11.87 5.11 -13.60
C LEU A 91 13.28 5.01 -14.19
N VAL A 92 13.38 4.99 -15.52
CA VAL A 92 14.67 4.96 -16.22
C VAL A 92 15.47 6.20 -15.97
N SER A 93 14.86 7.37 -16.05
CA SER A 93 15.53 8.64 -15.74
C SER A 93 16.01 8.67 -14.30
N LEU A 94 15.15 8.25 -13.37
CA LEU A 94 15.45 8.17 -11.95
C LEU A 94 16.65 7.27 -11.67
N TRP A 95 16.59 5.98 -12.00
CA TRP A 95 17.68 5.04 -11.67
C TRP A 95 18.93 5.23 -12.52
N THR A 96 18.83 5.91 -13.67
CA THR A 96 20.03 6.38 -14.39
C THR A 96 20.78 7.42 -13.57
N LYS A 97 20.07 8.39 -12.95
CA LYS A 97 20.67 9.39 -12.07
C LYS A 97 21.25 8.76 -10.79
N GLU A 98 20.56 7.78 -10.22
CA GLU A 98 20.99 7.15 -8.96
C GLU A 98 22.25 6.29 -9.13
N SER A 99 22.28 5.41 -10.13
CA SER A 99 23.35 4.39 -10.24
C SER A 99 23.82 4.12 -11.66
N GLY A 100 23.22 4.75 -12.66
CA GLY A 100 23.43 4.36 -14.06
C GLY A 100 22.97 2.92 -14.34
N TRP A 101 21.98 2.41 -13.60
CA TRP A 101 21.52 1.02 -13.67
C TRP A 101 22.54 -0.04 -13.24
N ASN A 102 23.59 0.34 -12.52
CA ASN A 102 24.58 -0.60 -12.00
C ASN A 102 24.12 -1.23 -10.67
N HIS A 103 23.80 -2.53 -10.70
CA HIS A 103 23.38 -3.31 -9.52
C HIS A 103 24.47 -3.50 -8.46
N LEU A 104 25.73 -3.19 -8.78
CA LEU A 104 26.86 -3.20 -7.86
C LEU A 104 27.29 -1.79 -7.44
N ALA A 105 26.56 -0.74 -7.83
CA ALA A 105 26.90 0.63 -7.44
C ALA A 105 26.84 0.79 -5.93
N GLU A 106 27.94 1.20 -5.33
CA GLU A 106 28.05 1.49 -3.90
C GLU A 106 28.60 2.90 -3.69
N ASN A 107 27.83 3.73 -3.01
CA ASN A 107 28.32 5.01 -2.53
C ASN A 107 29.07 4.80 -1.22
N LYS A 108 30.40 4.84 -1.24
CA LYS A 108 31.25 4.60 -0.06
C LYS A 108 31.03 5.59 1.09
N SER A 109 30.56 6.80 0.79
CA SER A 109 30.34 7.82 1.81
C SER A 109 29.05 7.59 2.58
N SER A 110 27.97 7.23 1.87
CA SER A 110 26.65 7.02 2.48
C SER A 110 26.32 5.56 2.77
N GLY A 111 26.93 4.59 2.09
CA GLY A 111 26.54 3.18 2.14
C GLY A 111 25.29 2.84 1.31
N ALA A 112 24.85 3.73 0.42
CA ALA A 112 23.77 3.45 -0.52
C ALA A 112 24.20 2.39 -1.55
N TYR A 113 23.31 1.44 -1.88
CA TYR A 113 23.67 0.29 -2.70
C TYR A 113 22.66 -0.03 -3.82
N GLY A 114 23.20 -0.50 -4.95
CA GLY A 114 22.47 -1.12 -6.05
C GLY A 114 21.78 -0.14 -6.99
N ILE A 115 20.95 -0.69 -7.88
CA ILE A 115 20.17 0.08 -8.86
C ILE A 115 19.37 1.22 -8.20
N PRO A 116 18.59 0.97 -7.13
CA PRO A 116 17.77 2.01 -6.52
C PRO A 116 18.53 2.93 -5.56
N GLN A 117 19.84 2.70 -5.33
CA GLN A 117 20.64 3.36 -4.29
C GLN A 117 19.96 3.31 -2.90
N SER A 118 19.57 2.11 -2.47
CA SER A 118 18.89 1.93 -1.18
C SER A 118 19.82 2.22 0.00
N TYR A 119 19.33 2.99 0.99
CA TYR A 119 20.03 3.27 2.23
C TYR A 119 19.23 2.88 3.51
N PRO A 120 19.79 2.04 4.38
CA PRO A 120 20.90 1.12 4.13
C PRO A 120 20.51 0.03 3.09
N GLY A 121 21.46 -0.42 2.29
CA GLY A 121 21.22 -1.36 1.19
C GLY A 121 20.57 -2.69 1.61
N ASN A 122 20.81 -3.14 2.84
CA ASN A 122 20.24 -4.37 3.39
C ASN A 122 18.71 -4.36 3.51
N LYS A 123 18.03 -3.21 3.37
CA LYS A 123 16.57 -3.16 3.26
C LYS A 123 16.03 -4.00 2.11
N MET A 124 16.81 -4.16 1.05
CA MET A 124 16.47 -4.99 -0.10
C MET A 124 16.38 -6.49 0.24
N ALA A 125 16.91 -6.92 1.39
CA ALA A 125 16.75 -8.30 1.87
C ALA A 125 15.29 -8.72 2.06
N SER A 126 14.38 -7.77 2.29
CA SER A 126 12.93 -8.01 2.34
C SER A 126 12.36 -8.49 0.99
N ALA A 127 13.01 -8.18 -0.13
CA ALA A 127 12.65 -8.74 -1.41
C ALA A 127 13.31 -10.11 -1.64
N GLY A 128 14.56 -10.32 -1.19
CA GLY A 128 15.21 -11.62 -1.33
C GLY A 128 16.60 -11.63 -0.72
N ALA A 129 17.05 -12.81 -0.29
CA ALA A 129 18.37 -12.97 0.34
C ALA A 129 19.53 -12.65 -0.61
N ASP A 130 19.30 -12.73 -1.92
CA ASP A 130 20.25 -12.49 -3.02
C ASP A 130 20.31 -11.02 -3.47
N TRP A 131 19.72 -10.09 -2.72
CA TRP A 131 19.61 -8.66 -3.04
C TRP A 131 20.93 -7.99 -3.43
N LYS A 132 22.05 -8.45 -2.88
CA LYS A 132 23.35 -7.82 -3.12
C LYS A 132 23.86 -8.05 -4.54
N THR A 133 23.50 -9.15 -5.19
CA THR A 133 24.04 -9.51 -6.50
C THR A 133 22.97 -9.70 -7.57
N ASN A 134 21.69 -9.76 -7.19
CA ASN A 134 20.60 -9.99 -8.13
C ASN A 134 19.89 -8.67 -8.49
N PRO A 135 20.03 -8.16 -9.73
CA PRO A 135 19.33 -6.95 -10.17
C PRO A 135 17.81 -7.08 -10.10
N ALA A 136 17.24 -8.26 -10.36
CA ALA A 136 15.79 -8.46 -10.28
C ALA A 136 15.25 -8.28 -8.85
N THR A 137 16.00 -8.74 -7.84
CA THR A 137 15.65 -8.52 -6.43
C THR A 137 15.72 -7.03 -6.07
N GLN A 138 16.73 -6.31 -6.54
CA GLN A 138 16.86 -4.87 -6.33
C GLN A 138 15.74 -4.08 -6.99
N ILE A 139 15.41 -4.39 -8.25
CA ILE A 139 14.33 -3.76 -9.02
C ILE A 139 12.98 -3.99 -8.34
N ARG A 140 12.69 -5.24 -7.93
CA ARG A 140 11.45 -5.59 -7.25
C ARG A 140 11.29 -4.83 -5.93
N TRP A 141 12.37 -4.74 -5.15
CA TRP A 141 12.36 -3.93 -3.92
C TRP A 141 12.12 -2.45 -4.24
N GLY A 142 12.86 -1.89 -5.20
CA GLY A 142 12.78 -0.48 -5.58
C GLY A 142 11.38 -0.09 -6.09
N ILE A 143 10.77 -0.92 -6.94
CA ILE A 143 9.39 -0.72 -7.41
C ILE A 143 8.40 -0.75 -6.23
N GLY A 144 8.58 -1.67 -5.28
CA GLY A 144 7.78 -1.74 -4.06
C GLY A 144 7.91 -0.47 -3.21
N TYR A 145 9.14 0.01 -3.01
CA TYR A 145 9.43 1.24 -2.28
C TYR A 145 8.79 2.47 -2.95
N ILE A 146 8.93 2.60 -4.27
CA ILE A 146 8.31 3.69 -5.05
C ILE A 146 6.80 3.66 -4.90
N ALA A 147 6.17 2.50 -5.06
CA ALA A 147 4.72 2.36 -4.92
C ALA A 147 4.24 2.77 -3.51
N GLY A 148 4.97 2.37 -2.46
CA GLY A 148 4.57 2.67 -1.08
C GLY A 148 4.81 4.10 -0.63
N ARG A 149 5.80 4.80 -1.20
CA ARG A 149 6.20 6.15 -0.74
C ARG A 149 5.82 7.28 -1.69
N TYR A 150 5.79 7.00 -2.99
CA TYR A 150 5.56 8.00 -4.04
C TYR A 150 4.35 7.70 -4.91
N SER A 151 3.67 6.58 -4.67
CA SER A 151 2.58 6.03 -5.48
C SER A 151 2.99 5.60 -6.88
N THR A 152 3.83 6.38 -7.58
CA THR A 152 4.25 6.13 -8.97
C THR A 152 5.73 6.50 -9.19
N PRO A 153 6.40 5.89 -10.19
CA PRO A 153 7.77 6.26 -10.58
C PRO A 153 7.94 7.73 -10.93
N CYS A 154 6.96 8.33 -11.59
CA CYS A 154 7.00 9.74 -11.92
C CYS A 154 6.81 10.67 -10.69
N GLY A 155 6.08 10.21 -9.67
CA GLY A 155 6.03 10.88 -8.36
C GLY A 155 7.41 10.87 -7.69
N ALA A 156 8.11 9.73 -7.74
CA ALA A 156 9.47 9.61 -7.24
C ALA A 156 10.47 10.49 -8.02
N TRP A 157 10.36 10.52 -9.36
CA TRP A 157 11.21 11.36 -10.21
C TRP A 157 11.07 12.85 -9.91
N THR A 158 9.83 13.32 -9.72
CA THR A 158 9.57 14.71 -9.29
C THR A 158 10.24 15.02 -7.96
N ASN A 159 10.18 14.08 -6.99
CA ASN A 159 10.87 14.24 -5.71
C ASN A 159 12.40 14.32 -5.88
N SER A 160 12.97 13.43 -6.69
CA SER A 160 14.42 13.38 -6.97
C SER A 160 14.92 14.66 -7.64
N GLN A 161 14.12 15.28 -8.52
CA GLN A 161 14.48 16.56 -9.12
C GLN A 161 14.43 17.72 -8.11
N ALA A 162 13.48 17.70 -7.17
CA ALA A 162 13.34 18.75 -6.16
C ALA A 162 14.38 18.64 -5.03
N LYS A 163 14.67 17.43 -4.54
CA LYS A 163 15.47 17.20 -3.32
C LYS A 163 16.81 16.52 -3.55
N GLY A 164 17.06 16.03 -4.77
CA GLY A 164 18.25 15.23 -5.07
C GLY A 164 18.09 13.73 -4.78
N SER A 165 17.04 13.32 -4.06
CA SER A 165 16.75 11.93 -3.67
C SER A 165 15.26 11.59 -3.73
N TYR A 166 14.95 10.30 -3.65
CA TYR A 166 13.62 9.72 -3.50
C TYR A 166 13.71 8.56 -2.48
#